data_AF-A0A3P6PMS4-F1
#
_entry.id   AF-A0A3P6PMS4-F1
#
_cell.length_a   1.000
_cell.length_b   1.000
_cell.length_c   1.000
_cell.angle_alpha   90.00
_cell.angle_beta   90.00
_cell.angle_gamma   90.00
#
_symmetry.space_group_name_H-M   'P 1'
#
loop_
_entity.id
_entity.type
_entity.pdbx_description
1 polymer ?
#
loop_
_entity_poly.entity_id
_entity_poly.type
_entity_poly.pdbx_seq_one_letter_code
_entity_poly.pdbx_strand_id
1 'polypeptide(L)'
;MFDSACAFVDFSQPLIDVLSVRAALRFQADLTLCGLSDRQKEERAASFVREFDLVPYNDVLIRELNEAARRRLLLCMHLIRDPAAITVNPRKMRSTEGFVRPPARRYHPRVQSPPLRHGHLGRSPMLAEHCEQPPSIDQYS
;
A
#
# COMPACT_ATOMS: atom_id res chain seq x y z
N MET A 1 9.46 7.83 -32.11
CA MET A 1 10.58 7.79 -31.14
C MET A 1 10.10 7.84 -29.69
N PHE A 2 9.06 8.63 -29.36
CA PHE A 2 8.46 8.68 -28.01
C PHE A 2 7.71 7.40 -27.59
N ASP A 3 7.02 6.70 -28.50
CA ASP A 3 6.22 5.50 -28.16
C ASP A 3 7.03 4.30 -27.63
N SER A 4 8.32 4.24 -27.98
CA SER A 4 9.24 3.22 -27.48
C SER A 4 9.80 3.55 -26.09
N ALA A 5 9.77 4.82 -25.67
CA ALA A 5 10.30 5.28 -24.38
C ALA A 5 9.21 5.40 -23.31
N CYS A 6 7.95 5.62 -23.70
CA CYS A 6 6.85 5.81 -22.76
C CYS A 6 5.94 4.57 -22.72
N ALA A 7 5.48 4.18 -21.53
CA ALA A 7 4.42 3.19 -21.37
C ALA A 7 3.11 3.86 -20.94
N PHE A 8 2.00 3.48 -21.58
CA PHE A 8 0.67 3.89 -21.16
C PHE A 8 -0.07 2.67 -20.59
N VAL A 9 -0.50 2.74 -19.34
CA VAL A 9 -1.18 1.64 -18.64
C VAL A 9 -2.67 1.96 -18.53
N ASP A 10 -3.50 1.15 -19.18
CA ASP A 10 -4.94 1.15 -18.99
C ASP A 10 -5.39 -0.08 -18.19
N PHE A 11 -5.91 0.14 -16.98
CA PHE A 11 -6.40 -0.96 -16.14
C PHE A 11 -7.64 -1.68 -16.70
N SER A 12 -8.30 -1.12 -17.71
CA SER A 12 -9.40 -1.76 -18.43
C SER A 12 -8.94 -2.66 -19.58
N GLN A 13 -7.64 -2.67 -19.91
CA GLN A 13 -7.09 -3.51 -20.97
C GLN A 13 -7.46 -4.99 -20.74
N PRO A 14 -7.99 -5.70 -21.75
CA PRO A 14 -8.26 -7.13 -21.65
C PRO A 14 -6.96 -7.92 -21.53
N LEU A 15 -6.99 -9.00 -20.76
CA LEU A 15 -5.86 -9.91 -20.59
C LEU A 15 -6.25 -11.29 -21.14
N ILE A 16 -5.24 -12.14 -21.39
CA ILE A 16 -5.47 -13.53 -21.78
C ILE A 16 -5.77 -14.33 -20.53
N ASP A 17 -7.06 -14.46 -20.23
CA ASP A 17 -7.61 -14.97 -18.97
C ASP A 17 -7.22 -16.41 -18.62
N VAL A 18 -6.79 -17.20 -19.63
CA VAL A 18 -6.33 -18.60 -19.48
C VAL A 18 -4.84 -18.73 -19.14
N LEU A 19 -4.08 -17.64 -19.13
CA LEU A 19 -2.68 -17.66 -18.72
C LEU A 19 -2.59 -17.51 -17.19
N SER A 20 -1.58 -18.16 -16.59
CA SER A 20 -1.16 -17.82 -15.24
C SER A 20 -0.40 -16.49 -15.21
N VAL A 21 -0.27 -15.88 -14.04
CA VAL A 21 0.54 -14.67 -13.84
C VAL A 21 1.97 -14.84 -14.39
N ARG A 22 2.63 -15.95 -14.06
CA ARG A 22 3.98 -16.27 -14.58
C ARG A 22 3.98 -16.33 -16.11
N ALA A 23 3.04 -17.07 -16.69
CA ALA A 23 2.97 -17.26 -18.14
C ALA A 23 2.70 -15.94 -18.87
N ALA A 24 1.85 -15.07 -18.32
CA ALA A 24 1.55 -13.77 -18.90
C ALA A 24 2.75 -12.81 -18.86
N LEU A 25 3.49 -12.77 -17.76
CA LEU A 25 4.71 -11.96 -17.68
C LEU A 25 5.80 -12.47 -18.61
N ARG A 26 6.00 -13.78 -18.68
CA ARG A 26 6.94 -14.39 -19.62
C ARG A 26 6.56 -14.11 -21.07
N PHE A 27 5.29 -14.30 -21.41
CA PHE A 27 4.76 -13.96 -22.74
C PHE A 27 5.02 -12.49 -23.10
N GLN A 28 4.76 -11.58 -22.16
CA GLN A 28 5.04 -10.16 -22.36
C GLN A 28 6.54 -9.87 -22.52
N ALA A 29 7.39 -10.54 -21.73
CA ALA A 29 8.85 -10.44 -21.86
C ALA A 29 9.31 -10.92 -23.24
N ASP A 30 8.75 -12.02 -23.74
CA ASP A 30 9.08 -12.57 -25.04
C ASP A 30 8.72 -11.63 -26.20
N LEU A 31 7.61 -10.91 -26.07
CA LEU A 31 7.18 -9.94 -27.07
C LEU A 31 7.96 -8.62 -27.04
N THR A 32 8.46 -8.20 -25.87
CA THR A 32 8.98 -6.84 -25.68
C THR A 32 10.49 -6.76 -25.48
N LEU A 33 11.12 -7.83 -25.02
CA LEU A 33 12.55 -7.86 -24.70
C LEU A 33 13.35 -8.56 -25.80
N CYS A 34 13.77 -7.78 -26.80
CA CYS A 34 14.67 -8.27 -27.84
C CYS A 34 16.11 -8.37 -27.31
N GLY A 35 16.85 -9.41 -27.74
CA GLY A 35 18.27 -9.58 -27.42
C GLY A 35 18.60 -10.16 -26.05
N LEU A 36 17.58 -10.48 -25.23
CA LEU A 36 17.76 -11.22 -23.98
C LEU A 36 17.53 -12.72 -24.19
N SER A 37 18.32 -13.54 -23.51
CA SER A 37 18.11 -14.98 -23.42
C SER A 37 16.85 -15.31 -22.61
N ASP A 38 16.26 -16.49 -22.84
CA ASP A 38 15.10 -16.97 -22.10
C ASP A 38 15.32 -16.95 -20.59
N ARG A 39 16.54 -17.29 -20.15
CA ARG A 39 16.91 -17.23 -18.74
C ARG A 39 16.86 -15.81 -18.18
N GLN A 40 17.40 -14.82 -18.90
CA GLN A 40 17.37 -13.42 -18.47
C GLN A 40 15.93 -12.87 -18.44
N LYS A 41 15.10 -13.26 -19.40
CA LYS A 41 13.67 -12.90 -19.41
C LYS A 41 12.94 -13.50 -18.22
N GLU A 42 13.20 -14.77 -17.90
CA GLU A 42 12.63 -15.45 -16.73
C GLU A 42 13.08 -14.80 -15.42
N GLU A 43 14.39 -14.52 -15.25
CA GLU A 43 14.94 -13.85 -14.08
C GLU A 43 14.30 -12.47 -13.86
N ARG A 44 14.10 -11.71 -14.95
CA ARG A 44 13.43 -10.42 -14.92
C ARG A 44 11.96 -10.55 -14.54
N ALA A 45 11.22 -11.46 -15.16
CA ALA A 45 9.82 -11.72 -14.81
C ALA A 45 9.68 -12.13 -13.32
N ALA A 46 10.57 -12.99 -12.82
CA ALA A 46 10.60 -13.41 -11.42
C ALA A 46 10.96 -12.28 -10.44
N SER A 47 11.77 -11.28 -10.84
CA SER A 47 11.99 -10.06 -10.05
C SER A 47 10.69 -9.24 -9.94
N PHE A 48 9.99 -9.01 -11.06
CA PHE A 48 8.71 -8.31 -11.05
C PHE A 48 7.64 -9.01 -10.21
N VAL A 49 7.54 -10.34 -10.27
CA VAL A 49 6.60 -11.11 -9.43
C VAL A 49 6.86 -10.85 -7.94
N ARG A 50 8.12 -10.74 -7.53
CA ARG A 50 8.50 -10.46 -6.13
C ARG A 50 8.26 -9.01 -5.75
N GLU A 51 8.73 -8.07 -6.56
CA GLU A 51 8.66 -6.62 -6.29
C GLU A 51 7.23 -6.10 -6.23
N PHE A 52 6.32 -6.69 -7.00
CA PHE A 52 4.90 -6.30 -7.01
C PHE A 52 4.02 -7.19 -6.12
N ASP A 53 4.61 -8.04 -5.28
CA ASP A 53 3.89 -8.92 -4.36
C ASP A 53 2.83 -9.78 -5.10
N LEU A 54 3.27 -10.34 -6.23
CA LEU A 54 2.49 -11.28 -7.05
C LEU A 54 2.88 -12.74 -6.80
N VAL A 55 3.84 -13.00 -5.89
CA VAL A 55 4.30 -14.35 -5.53
C VAL A 55 3.14 -15.31 -5.19
N PRO A 56 2.11 -14.91 -4.39
CA PRO A 56 1.00 -15.80 -4.09
C PRO A 56 0.13 -16.18 -5.30
N TYR A 57 0.24 -15.41 -6.38
CA TYR A 57 -0.58 -15.54 -7.58
C TYR A 57 0.19 -16.13 -8.76
N ASN A 58 1.45 -16.53 -8.58
CA ASN A 58 2.37 -16.88 -9.67
C ASN A 58 1.80 -17.93 -10.64
N ASP A 59 1.15 -18.95 -10.09
CA ASP A 59 0.51 -20.05 -10.85
C ASP A 59 -1.02 -19.90 -10.96
N VAL A 60 -1.59 -18.81 -10.42
CA VAL A 60 -3.02 -18.52 -10.49
C VAL A 60 -3.37 -17.97 -11.88
N LEU A 61 -4.52 -18.40 -12.42
CA LEU A 61 -5.03 -17.91 -13.70
C LEU A 61 -5.47 -16.44 -13.60
N ILE A 62 -5.28 -15.69 -14.68
CA ILE A 62 -5.65 -14.27 -14.71
C ILE A 62 -7.12 -14.03 -14.39
N ARG A 63 -8.02 -14.91 -14.85
CA ARG A 63 -9.47 -14.82 -14.58
C ARG A 63 -9.83 -14.93 -13.09
N GLU A 64 -8.94 -15.49 -12.28
CA GLU A 64 -9.14 -15.72 -10.84
C GLU A 64 -8.50 -14.60 -9.99
N LEU A 65 -7.81 -13.65 -10.62
CA LEU A 65 -7.20 -12.53 -9.91
C LEU A 65 -8.26 -11.54 -9.44
N ASN A 66 -8.12 -11.08 -8.20
CA ASN A 66 -8.82 -9.89 -7.76
C ASN A 66 -8.32 -8.64 -8.51
N GLU A 67 -9.11 -7.58 -8.50
CA GLU A 67 -8.80 -6.34 -9.21
C GLU A 67 -7.47 -5.70 -8.77
N ALA A 68 -7.06 -5.86 -7.51
CA ALA A 68 -5.79 -5.32 -7.03
C ALA A 68 -4.58 -6.07 -7.63
N ALA A 69 -4.60 -7.40 -7.60
CA ALA A 69 -3.58 -8.25 -8.22
C ALA A 69 -3.55 -8.06 -9.73
N ARG A 70 -4.72 -7.98 -10.39
CA ARG A 70 -4.84 -7.71 -11.83
C ARG A 70 -4.19 -6.38 -12.23
N ARG A 71 -4.41 -5.30 -11.45
CA ARG A 71 -3.76 -4.00 -11.70
C ARG A 71 -2.25 -4.08 -11.55
N ARG A 72 -1.75 -4.78 -10.52
CA ARG A 72 -0.30 -5.00 -10.31
C ARG A 72 0.32 -5.76 -11.48
N LEU A 73 -0.34 -6.83 -11.95
CA LEU A 73 0.10 -7.55 -13.15
C LEU A 73 0.19 -6.65 -14.38
N LEU A 74 -0.82 -5.83 -14.66
CA LEU A 74 -0.80 -4.89 -15.79
C LEU A 74 0.37 -3.91 -15.72
N LEU A 75 0.66 -3.39 -14.52
CA LEU A 75 1.86 -2.56 -14.30
C LEU A 75 3.13 -3.33 -14.63
N CYS A 76 3.31 -4.53 -14.07
CA CYS A 76 4.47 -5.36 -14.37
C CYS A 76 4.66 -5.60 -15.87
N MET A 77 3.59 -5.93 -16.60
CA MET A 77 3.64 -6.17 -18.04
C MET A 77 4.14 -4.95 -18.85
N HIS A 78 3.89 -3.74 -18.35
CA HIS A 78 4.30 -2.51 -19.03
C HIS A 78 5.68 -2.03 -18.58
N LEU A 79 6.04 -2.30 -17.33
CA LEU A 79 7.32 -1.94 -16.72
C LEU A 79 8.44 -2.90 -17.10
N ILE A 80 8.11 -4.13 -17.50
CA ILE A 80 9.12 -5.15 -17.78
C ILE A 80 10.11 -4.71 -18.86
N ARG A 81 9.70 -3.85 -19.80
CA ARG A 81 10.57 -3.27 -20.84
C ARG A 81 11.39 -2.04 -20.42
N ASP A 82 11.29 -1.62 -19.17
CA ASP A 82 11.97 -0.44 -18.61
C ASP A 82 11.68 0.88 -19.34
N PRO A 83 10.40 1.30 -19.42
CA PRO A 83 10.07 2.57 -20.06
C PRO A 83 10.64 3.76 -19.26
N ALA A 84 11.18 4.76 -19.95
CA ALA A 84 11.68 6.00 -19.36
C ALA A 84 10.58 6.83 -18.68
N ALA A 85 9.32 6.67 -19.11
CA ALA A 85 8.16 7.32 -18.48
C ALA A 85 6.93 6.42 -18.52
N ILE A 86 6.07 6.50 -17.49
CA ILE A 86 4.80 5.77 -17.43
C ILE A 86 3.65 6.76 -17.22
N THR A 87 2.60 6.62 -18.01
CA THR A 87 1.31 7.29 -17.82
C THR A 87 0.26 6.25 -17.48
N VAL A 88 -0.55 6.52 -16.45
CA VAL A 88 -1.58 5.59 -15.97
C VAL A 88 -2.95 6.21 -16.14
N ASN A 89 -3.89 5.47 -16.73
CA ASN A 89 -5.28 5.93 -16.85
C ASN A 89 -6.01 5.84 -15.49
N PRO A 90 -6.43 6.96 -14.87
CA PRO A 90 -7.01 6.95 -13.53
C PRO A 90 -8.45 6.44 -13.50
N ARG A 91 -9.12 6.23 -14.64
CA ARG A 91 -10.57 5.95 -14.71
C ARG A 91 -11.03 4.70 -13.94
N LYS A 92 -10.12 3.80 -13.54
CA LYS A 92 -10.41 2.63 -12.67
C LYS A 92 -9.64 2.58 -11.35
N MET A 93 -8.95 3.66 -10.94
CA MET A 93 -8.23 3.72 -9.65
C MET A 93 -9.15 3.97 -8.45
N ARG A 94 -10.42 4.38 -8.64
CA ARG A 94 -11.37 4.51 -7.52
C ARG A 94 -11.83 3.13 -7.07
N SER A 95 -11.18 2.58 -6.06
CA SER A 95 -11.82 1.59 -5.20
C SER A 95 -12.86 2.33 -4.36
N THR A 96 -14.14 2.11 -4.66
CA THR A 96 -15.24 2.50 -3.76
C THR A 96 -15.44 1.50 -2.62
N GLU A 97 -14.67 0.42 -2.59
CA GLU A 97 -14.69 -0.53 -1.50
C GLU A 97 -13.79 -0.01 -0.36
N GLY A 98 -14.42 0.59 0.65
CA GLY A 98 -13.83 0.68 1.99
C GLY A 98 -13.45 2.04 2.55
N PHE A 99 -13.85 3.18 1.97
CA PHE A 99 -13.78 4.44 2.73
C PHE A 99 -14.93 4.50 3.75
N VAL A 100 -14.79 3.72 4.82
CA VAL A 100 -15.54 3.99 6.05
C VAL A 100 -15.01 5.31 6.57
N ARG A 101 -15.79 6.38 6.42
CA ARG A 101 -15.51 7.62 7.13
C ARG A 101 -15.34 7.25 8.60
N PRO A 102 -14.19 7.55 9.24
CA PRO A 102 -14.11 7.39 10.68
C PRO A 102 -15.28 8.19 11.28
N PRO A 103 -16.03 7.64 12.26
CA PRO A 103 -17.11 8.36 12.88
C PRO A 103 -16.54 9.68 13.35
N ALA A 104 -17.21 10.78 12.97
CA ALA A 104 -16.80 12.13 13.36
C ALA A 104 -16.51 12.10 14.86
N ARG A 105 -15.24 12.29 15.24
CA ARG A 105 -14.88 12.45 16.65
C ARG A 105 -15.77 13.58 17.15
N ARG A 106 -16.75 13.26 17.99
CA ARG A 106 -17.48 14.26 18.74
C ARG A 106 -16.42 15.00 19.53
N TYR A 107 -16.12 16.22 19.10
CA TYR A 107 -15.37 17.15 19.92
C TYR A 107 -16.23 17.35 21.17
N HIS A 108 -15.89 16.64 22.25
CA HIS A 108 -16.28 17.07 23.56
C HIS A 108 -15.50 18.36 23.81
N PRO A 109 -16.16 19.51 23.98
CA PRO A 109 -15.47 20.70 24.42
C PRO A 109 -14.75 20.33 25.70
N ARG A 110 -13.43 20.57 25.77
CA ARG A 110 -12.73 20.55 27.04
C ARG A 110 -13.54 21.43 27.98
N VAL A 111 -14.00 20.83 29.08
CA VAL A 111 -14.65 21.51 30.18
C VAL A 111 -13.75 22.70 30.51
N GLN A 112 -14.21 23.91 30.19
CA GLN A 112 -13.55 25.12 30.64
C GLN A 112 -13.67 25.11 32.16
N SER A 113 -12.55 24.89 32.84
CA SER A 113 -12.48 25.08 34.28
C SER A 113 -12.95 26.51 34.59
N PRO A 114 -13.86 26.73 35.55
CA PRO A 114 -14.30 28.08 35.89
C PRO A 114 -13.13 28.91 36.42
N PRO A 115 -13.10 30.23 36.18
CA PRO A 115 -12.03 31.08 36.70
C PRO A 115 -12.08 31.10 38.23
N LEU A 116 -10.91 30.93 38.85
CA LEU A 116 -10.71 30.99 40.30
C LEU A 116 -11.18 32.35 40.83
N ARG A 117 -12.30 32.36 41.58
CA ARG A 117 -12.67 33.51 42.40
C ARG A 117 -11.84 33.50 43.68
N HIS A 118 -10.98 34.50 43.83
CA HIS A 118 -10.43 34.88 45.13
C HIS A 118 -11.57 35.32 46.06
N GLY A 119 -11.70 34.64 47.20
CA GLY A 119 -12.67 34.94 48.24
C GLY A 119 -12.33 34.20 49.52
N HIS A 120 -12.01 34.97 50.54
CA HIS A 120 -11.40 34.61 51.82
C HIS A 120 -12.17 33.63 52.74
N LEU A 121 -11.35 32.93 53.55
CA LEU A 121 -11.57 32.45 54.93
C LEU A 121 -12.37 31.15 55.18
N GLY A 122 -11.68 30.15 55.75
CA GLY A 122 -12.30 29.23 56.71
C GLY A 122 -11.71 27.81 56.78
N ARG A 123 -10.73 27.63 57.69
CA ARG A 123 -10.31 26.37 58.37
C ARG A 123 -9.70 25.22 57.53
N SER A 124 -8.39 25.02 57.73
CA SER A 124 -7.72 23.69 57.73
C SER A 124 -8.20 22.86 58.95
N PRO A 125 -8.17 21.51 58.94
CA PRO A 125 -6.94 20.69 59.07
C PRO A 125 -6.99 19.43 58.16
N MET A 126 -6.03 18.51 58.00
CA MET A 126 -4.63 18.26 58.38
C MET A 126 -4.23 17.03 57.52
N LEU A 127 -2.97 16.99 57.05
CA LEU A 127 -2.10 15.82 56.83
C LEU A 127 -2.67 14.55 56.15
N ALA A 128 -2.10 14.20 54.99
CA ALA A 128 -1.12 13.10 54.91
C ALA A 128 -0.61 12.98 53.46
N GLU A 129 0.68 13.19 53.29
CA GLU A 129 1.43 12.93 52.07
C GLU A 129 1.58 11.42 51.89
N HIS A 130 1.22 10.90 50.72
CA HIS A 130 1.84 9.70 50.18
C HIS A 130 2.18 9.96 48.71
N CYS A 131 3.44 10.33 48.50
CA CYS A 131 4.11 10.27 47.22
C CYS A 131 4.43 8.81 46.91
N GLU A 132 3.92 8.26 45.83
CA GLU A 132 4.53 7.10 45.17
C GLU A 132 4.99 7.51 43.77
N GLN A 133 6.30 7.56 43.62
CA GLN A 133 7.05 7.68 42.36
C GLN A 133 7.01 6.34 41.58
N PRO A 134 7.22 6.37 40.25
CA PRO A 134 7.14 5.20 39.38
C PRO A 134 8.37 4.27 39.50
N PRO A 135 8.24 2.96 39.19
CA PRO A 135 9.39 2.06 39.22
C PRO A 135 10.31 2.25 38.01
N SER A 136 11.61 2.33 38.30
CA SER A 136 12.72 2.25 37.36
C SER A 136 12.97 0.81 36.92
N ILE A 137 13.33 0.65 35.65
CA ILE A 137 13.70 -0.59 34.98
C ILE A 137 15.10 -1.01 35.42
N ASP A 138 15.24 -2.21 35.98
CA ASP A 138 16.53 -2.83 36.25
C ASP A 138 16.91 -3.92 35.24
N GLN A 139 18.22 -3.95 35.04
CA GLN A 139 18.98 -4.62 34.00
C GLN A 139 19.02 -6.15 34.20
N TYR A 140 18.89 -6.91 33.12
CA TYR A 140 19.28 -8.32 33.07
C TYR A 140 20.77 -8.42 32.70
N SER A 141 21.54 -9.08 33.56
CA SER A 141 22.76 -9.82 33.20
C SER A 141 22.51 -11.30 33.43
#